data_AF-A0AAD4I6X6-F1
#
_entry.id   AF-A0AAD4I6X6-F1
#
_cell.length_a   1.000
_cell.length_b   1.000
_cell.length_c   1.000
_cell.angle_alpha   90.00
_cell.angle_beta   90.00
_cell.angle_gamma   90.00
#
_symmetry.space_group_name_H-M   'P 1'
#
loop_
_entity.id
_entity.type
_entity.pdbx_description
1 polymer ?
#
loop_
_entity_poly.entity_id
_entity_poly.type
_entity_poly.pdbx_seq_one_letter_code
_entity_poly.pdbx_strand_id
1 'polypeptide(L)'
;MRALNCAAARSSETLLNFLTALAFVALAHALIRFRCLQLVVDRLDPLVELVNASSAHLHQIIGGNFFVPDMSPDAHDPPAMSTCTTCQPADDFSNYWTASLYFHARNGTYKRVNQKGNARFEG
;
A
#
# COMPACT_ATOMS: atom_id res chain seq x y z
N MET A 1 -26.21 48.34 -48.34
CA MET A 1 -24.99 48.11 -47.53
C MET A 1 -25.23 46.91 -46.62
N ARG A 2 -24.29 45.96 -46.62
CA ARG A 2 -23.96 44.93 -45.60
C ARG A 2 -25.09 44.15 -44.91
N ALA A 3 -25.17 42.86 -45.25
CA ALA A 3 -25.31 41.80 -44.26
C ALA A 3 -24.18 40.78 -44.52
N LEU A 4 -23.20 40.72 -43.61
CA LEU A 4 -22.22 39.62 -43.53
C LEU A 4 -22.68 38.68 -42.41
N ASN A 5 -22.92 37.42 -42.75
CA ASN A 5 -23.36 36.36 -41.85
C ASN A 5 -22.23 35.91 -40.90
N CYS A 6 -22.36 36.21 -39.61
CA CYS A 6 -21.44 35.81 -38.52
C CYS A 6 -21.66 34.36 -38.01
N ALA A 7 -21.79 33.37 -38.90
CA ALA A 7 -22.01 31.97 -38.48
C ALA A 7 -20.76 31.07 -38.52
N ALA A 8 -19.67 31.51 -39.18
CA ALA A 8 -18.49 30.66 -39.39
C ALA A 8 -17.41 30.74 -38.29
N ALA A 9 -17.53 31.65 -37.31
CA ALA A 9 -16.46 31.90 -36.32
C ALA A 9 -16.51 30.99 -35.07
N ARG A 10 -17.59 30.23 -34.84
CA ARG A 10 -17.81 29.51 -33.57
C ARG A 10 -17.17 28.11 -33.52
N SER A 11 -16.94 27.47 -34.67
CA SER A 11 -16.39 26.11 -34.74
C SER A 11 -14.88 26.05 -34.43
N SER A 12 -14.11 27.05 -34.88
CA SER A 12 -12.66 27.13 -34.64
C SER A 12 -12.33 27.36 -33.17
N GLU A 13 -13.10 28.19 -32.46
CA GLU A 13 -12.93 28.40 -31.02
C GLU A 13 -13.25 27.13 -30.24
N THR A 14 -14.30 26.40 -30.65
CA THR A 14 -14.68 25.14 -30.00
C THR A 14 -13.60 24.07 -30.19
N LEU A 15 -13.03 23.94 -31.40
CA LEU A 15 -11.95 23.00 -31.68
C LEU A 15 -10.66 23.36 -30.93
N LEU A 16 -10.31 24.65 -30.87
CA LEU A 16 -9.17 25.15 -30.12
C LEU A 16 -9.34 24.91 -28.60
N ASN A 17 -10.55 25.08 -28.08
CA ASN A 17 -10.88 24.79 -26.68
C ASN A 17 -10.79 23.29 -26.35
N PHE A 18 -11.15 22.40 -27.28
CA PHE A 18 -10.95 20.96 -27.09
C PHE A 18 -9.48 20.56 -27.11
N LEU A 19 -8.68 21.16 -28.01
CA LEU A 19 -7.23 20.93 -28.06
C LEU A 19 -6.52 21.45 -26.80
N THR A 20 -6.92 22.59 -26.26
CA THR A 20 -6.37 23.11 -25.00
C THR A 20 -6.78 22.26 -23.79
N ALA A 21 -8.01 21.72 -23.75
CA ALA A 21 -8.43 20.80 -22.68
C ALA A 21 -7.62 19.49 -22.68
N LEU A 22 -7.31 18.93 -23.85
CA LEU A 22 -6.47 17.73 -23.96
C LEU A 22 -5.04 17.97 -23.46
N ALA A 23 -4.52 19.20 -23.58
CA ALA A 23 -3.20 19.57 -23.09
C ALA A 23 -3.09 19.57 -21.54
N PHE A 24 -4.22 19.55 -20.81
CA PHE A 24 -4.24 19.44 -19.34
C PHE A 24 -4.40 17.99 -18.84
N VAL A 25 -4.51 17.00 -19.73
CA VAL A 25 -4.59 15.58 -19.33
C VAL A 25 -3.17 15.06 -19.07
N ALA A 26 -2.64 15.37 -17.88
CA ALA A 26 -1.41 14.78 -17.39
C ALA A 26 -1.69 13.45 -16.68
N LEU A 27 -0.80 12.46 -16.86
CA LEU A 27 -0.86 11.21 -16.11
C LEU A 27 -0.48 11.49 -14.64
N ALA A 28 -1.45 11.46 -13.73
CA ALA A 28 -1.19 11.57 -12.30
C ALA A 28 -0.80 10.19 -11.74
N HIS A 29 0.40 10.09 -11.17
CA HIS A 29 0.82 8.92 -10.39
C HIS A 29 0.55 9.22 -8.92
N ALA A 30 -0.64 8.86 -8.45
CA ALA A 30 -1.01 8.96 -7.04
C ALA A 30 -0.71 7.63 -6.34
N LEU A 31 -0.09 7.70 -5.17
CA LEU A 31 0.19 6.55 -4.32
C LEU A 31 -0.28 6.90 -2.91
N ILE A 32 -1.24 6.11 -2.43
CA ILE A 32 -1.74 6.22 -1.06
C ILE A 32 -0.95 5.22 -0.23
N ARG A 33 -0.31 5.69 0.84
CA ARG A 33 0.29 4.81 1.84
C ARG A 33 -0.26 5.17 3.20
N PHE A 34 -0.75 4.16 3.90
CA PHE A 34 -1.17 4.32 5.28
C PHE A 34 0.00 4.06 6.22
N ARG A 35 -0.03 4.76 7.34
CA ARG A 35 0.88 4.52 8.45
C ARG A 35 0.37 3.32 9.24
N CYS A 36 1.19 2.30 9.40
CA CYS A 36 0.97 1.24 10.37
C CYS A 36 2.17 1.13 11.30
N LEU A 37 1.92 0.84 12.57
CA LEU A 37 2.95 0.59 13.57
C LEU A 37 3.30 -0.90 13.64
N GLN A 38 4.50 -1.21 14.13
CA GLN A 38 4.91 -2.58 14.37
C GLN A 38 3.97 -3.23 15.39
N LEU A 39 3.31 -4.33 14.99
CA LEU A 39 2.59 -5.18 15.93
C LEU A 39 3.59 -6.06 16.68
N VAL A 40 4.34 -6.87 15.92
CA VAL A 40 5.36 -7.78 16.47
C VAL A 40 6.41 -8.10 15.40
N VAL A 41 7.56 -8.61 15.83
CA VAL A 41 8.57 -9.21 14.95
C VAL A 41 8.70 -10.67 15.35
N ASP A 42 8.30 -11.57 14.45
CA ASP A 42 8.20 -12.99 14.75
C ASP A 42 8.47 -13.87 13.53
N ARG A 43 8.75 -15.15 13.73
CA ARG A 43 8.96 -16.16 12.68
C ARG A 43 7.65 -16.84 12.27
N LEU A 44 6.58 -16.06 12.13
CA LEU A 44 5.31 -16.57 11.63
C LEU A 44 5.17 -16.26 10.15
N ASP A 45 4.78 -17.26 9.38
CA ASP A 45 4.43 -17.14 7.95
C ASP A 45 3.27 -18.09 7.63
N PRO A 46 2.03 -17.65 7.85
CA PRO A 46 0.88 -18.52 7.71
C PRO A 46 0.57 -18.88 6.25
N LEU A 47 1.27 -18.27 5.28
CA LEU A 47 1.10 -18.54 3.86
C LEU A 47 2.07 -19.61 3.36
N VAL A 48 3.35 -19.52 3.75
CA VAL A 48 4.41 -20.42 3.25
C VAL A 48 4.69 -21.56 4.23
N GLU A 49 4.70 -21.27 5.53
CA GLU A 49 5.07 -22.19 6.61
C GLU A 49 3.84 -22.51 7.47
N LEU A 50 2.80 -23.00 6.80
CA LEU A 50 1.51 -23.36 7.39
C LEU A 50 1.70 -24.26 8.62
N VAL A 51 1.02 -23.94 9.73
CA VAL A 51 1.01 -24.69 10.99
C VAL A 51 2.36 -24.69 11.74
N ASN A 52 3.45 -24.22 11.11
CA ASN A 52 4.75 -24.12 11.72
C ASN A 52 4.91 -22.77 12.46
N ALA A 53 5.13 -22.83 13.77
CA ALA A 53 5.38 -21.64 14.58
C ALA A 53 6.78 -21.02 14.39
N SER A 54 7.65 -21.64 13.59
CA SER A 54 9.03 -21.18 13.33
C SER A 54 9.36 -21.27 11.85
N SER A 55 9.00 -20.24 11.11
CA SER A 55 9.38 -20.02 9.71
C SER A 55 10.89 -19.84 9.55
N ALA A 56 11.40 -20.21 8.38
CA ALA A 56 12.78 -19.91 7.98
C ALA A 56 13.08 -18.39 7.99
N HIS A 57 12.06 -17.54 7.85
CA HIS A 57 12.20 -16.09 7.81
C HIS A 57 11.67 -15.44 9.10
N LEU A 58 12.32 -14.34 9.51
CA LEU A 58 11.81 -13.45 10.54
C LEU A 58 11.04 -12.32 9.87
N HIS A 59 9.79 -12.10 10.27
CA HIS A 59 8.92 -11.10 9.69
C HIS A 59 8.70 -9.94 10.66
N GLN A 60 8.63 -8.72 10.12
CA GLN A 60 7.94 -7.64 10.80
C GLN A 60 6.46 -7.72 10.42
N ILE A 61 5.59 -7.79 11.41
CA ILE A 61 4.14 -7.93 11.25
C ILE A 61 3.45 -6.64 11.69
N ILE A 62 2.47 -6.19 10.91
CA ILE A 62 1.66 -4.97 11.12
C ILE A 62 0.20 -5.23 10.71
N GLY A 63 -0.71 -4.34 11.13
CA GLY A 63 -2.13 -4.41 10.78
C GLY A 63 -2.98 -5.07 11.86
N GLY A 64 -3.91 -5.94 11.45
CA GLY A 64 -4.79 -6.71 12.33
C GLY A 64 -4.02 -7.59 13.33
N ASN A 65 -4.59 -7.83 14.51
CA ASN A 65 -3.97 -8.67 15.54
C ASN A 65 -4.25 -10.18 15.41
N PHE A 66 -5.14 -10.60 14.51
CA PHE A 66 -5.28 -12.02 14.17
C PHE A 66 -4.14 -12.42 13.22
N PHE A 67 -3.01 -12.87 13.76
CA PHE A 67 -1.88 -13.38 12.97
C PHE A 67 -1.28 -14.62 13.66
N VAL A 68 -1.73 -15.80 13.22
CA VAL A 68 -1.45 -17.10 13.85
C VAL A 68 -0.92 -18.09 12.81
N PRO A 69 -0.23 -19.19 13.20
CA PRO A 69 0.40 -20.12 12.24
C PRO A 69 -0.55 -20.75 11.19
N ASP A 70 -1.84 -20.88 11.51
CA ASP A 70 -2.87 -21.35 10.58
C ASP A 70 -3.87 -20.23 10.30
N MET A 71 -3.84 -19.70 9.08
CA MET A 71 -4.83 -18.75 8.56
C MET A 71 -5.49 -19.28 7.29
N SER A 72 -5.75 -20.60 7.26
CA SER A 72 -6.44 -21.24 6.13
C SER A 72 -7.77 -20.53 5.81
N PRO A 73 -8.01 -20.15 4.54
CA PRO A 73 -9.17 -19.35 4.16
C PRO A 73 -10.51 -20.07 4.32
N ASP A 74 -10.50 -21.41 4.40
CA ASP A 74 -11.71 -22.22 4.60
C ASP A 74 -12.26 -22.13 6.03
N ALA A 75 -11.41 -21.80 7.01
CA ALA A 75 -11.77 -21.78 8.43
C ALA A 75 -11.66 -20.38 9.05
N HIS A 76 -10.90 -19.48 8.43
CA HIS A 76 -10.49 -18.22 9.04
C HIS A 76 -10.71 -17.04 8.09
N ASP A 77 -11.36 -15.98 8.60
CA ASP A 77 -11.41 -14.64 8.01
C ASP A 77 -10.59 -13.68 8.90
N PRO A 78 -9.30 -13.45 8.60
CA PRO A 78 -8.41 -12.68 9.49
C PRO A 78 -8.88 -11.25 9.78
N PRO A 79 -9.40 -10.47 8.81
CA PRO A 79 -10.04 -9.19 9.09
C PRO A 79 -11.20 -9.29 10.08
N ALA A 80 -12.10 -10.27 9.95
CA ALA A 80 -13.26 -10.41 10.83
C ALA A 80 -12.90 -10.90 12.25
N MET A 81 -11.80 -11.62 12.40
CA MET A 81 -11.33 -12.13 13.69
C MET A 81 -10.38 -11.19 14.43
N SER A 82 -9.87 -10.16 13.76
CA SER A 82 -9.04 -9.15 14.41
C SER A 82 -9.90 -8.20 15.25
N THR A 83 -9.46 -7.93 16.48
CA THR A 83 -10.12 -7.01 17.41
C THR A 83 -9.46 -5.64 17.49
N CYS A 84 -8.27 -5.50 16.93
CA CYS A 84 -7.58 -4.22 16.79
C CYS A 84 -6.68 -4.20 15.54
N THR A 85 -6.28 -2.99 15.15
CA THR A 85 -5.32 -2.76 14.07
C THR A 85 -4.22 -1.79 14.51
N THR A 86 -3.01 -1.96 13.98
CA THR A 86 -1.92 -0.99 14.16
C THR A 86 -1.86 0.07 13.05
N CYS A 87 -2.79 0.03 12.09
CA CYS A 87 -2.87 0.94 10.95
C CYS A 87 -3.71 2.19 11.25
N GLN A 88 -3.46 3.26 10.49
CA GLN A 88 -4.16 4.55 10.64
C GLN A 88 -5.65 4.49 10.25
N PRO A 89 -6.05 3.85 9.13
CA PRO A 89 -7.46 3.57 8.90
C PRO A 89 -7.98 2.60 9.97
N ALA A 90 -8.94 3.05 10.77
CA ALA A 90 -9.48 2.27 11.88
C ALA A 90 -10.21 1.00 11.42
N ASP A 91 -10.66 0.97 10.16
CA ASP A 91 -11.38 -0.14 9.55
C ASP A 91 -10.46 -1.10 8.76
N ASP A 92 -9.14 -0.86 8.72
CA ASP A 92 -8.20 -1.79 8.07
C ASP A 92 -7.68 -2.83 9.06
N PHE A 93 -8.34 -3.99 9.08
CA PHE A 93 -7.96 -5.17 9.88
C PHE A 93 -7.10 -6.18 9.11
N SER A 94 -6.62 -5.83 7.92
CA SER A 94 -5.75 -6.71 7.13
C SER A 94 -4.40 -6.91 7.83
N ASN A 95 -3.77 -8.07 7.63
CA ASN A 95 -2.41 -8.30 8.10
C ASN A 95 -1.40 -8.06 6.98
N TYR A 96 -0.27 -7.43 7.31
CA TYR A 96 0.85 -7.29 6.40
C TYR A 96 2.14 -7.70 7.11
N TRP A 97 3.00 -8.45 6.41
CA TRP A 97 4.26 -8.89 6.97
C TRP A 97 5.36 -8.86 5.93
N THR A 98 6.55 -8.42 6.34
CA THR A 98 7.71 -8.32 5.45
C THR A 98 8.93 -8.94 6.10
N ALA A 99 9.78 -9.57 5.28
CA ALA A 99 11.01 -10.18 5.77
C ALA A 99 11.94 -9.11 6.39
N SER A 100 12.37 -9.36 7.63
CA SER A 100 13.36 -8.54 8.32
C SER A 100 14.71 -8.69 7.63
N LEU A 101 15.22 -7.58 7.11
CA LEU A 101 16.54 -7.56 6.48
C LEU A 101 17.66 -7.54 7.51
N TYR A 102 18.77 -8.21 7.18
CA TYR A 102 20.00 -8.22 7.97
C TYR A 102 21.17 -7.75 7.10
N PHE A 103 21.97 -6.83 7.64
CA PHE A 103 23.25 -6.48 7.05
C PHE A 103 24.30 -7.52 7.42
N HIS A 104 24.89 -8.15 6.41
CA HIS A 104 26.03 -9.04 6.58
C HIS A 104 27.33 -8.23 6.50
N ALA A 105 27.99 -8.05 7.64
CA ALA A 105 29.23 -7.31 7.73
C ALA A 105 30.42 -8.15 7.24
N ARG A 106 31.51 -7.50 6.81
CA ARG A 106 32.73 -8.17 6.32
C ARG A 106 33.40 -9.08 7.36
N ASN A 107 33.09 -8.89 8.64
CA ASN A 107 33.59 -9.72 9.74
C ASN A 107 32.72 -10.98 9.99
N GLY A 108 31.76 -11.29 9.11
CA GLY A 108 30.87 -12.46 9.23
C GLY A 108 29.67 -12.27 10.16
N THR A 109 29.53 -11.12 10.82
CA THR A 109 28.40 -10.86 11.72
C THR A 109 27.18 -10.34 10.96
N TYR A 110 25.99 -10.68 11.46
CA TYR A 110 24.72 -10.17 10.96
C TYR A 110 24.13 -9.16 11.94
N LYS A 111 23.67 -8.02 11.43
CA LYS A 111 22.94 -7.01 12.21
C LYS A 111 21.62 -6.71 11.55
N ARG A 112 20.51 -6.82 12.30
CA ARG A 112 19.18 -6.51 11.78
C ARG A 112 19.13 -5.04 11.34
N VAL A 113 18.66 -4.81 10.12
CA VAL A 113 18.39 -3.46 9.63
C VAL A 113 17.21 -2.91 10.41
N ASN A 114 17.40 -1.74 11.03
CA ASN A 114 16.34 -1.14 11.82
C ASN A 114 15.18 -0.73 10.91
N GLN A 115 14.03 -1.34 11.13
CA GLN A 115 12.82 -1.04 10.38
C GLN A 115 12.20 0.23 10.93
N LYS A 116 11.94 1.20 10.05
CA LYS A 116 11.33 2.46 10.41
C LYS A 116 9.90 2.49 9.89
N GLY A 117 8.98 2.96 10.73
CA GLY A 117 7.61 3.19 10.29
C GLY A 117 7.58 4.11 9.07
N ASN A 118 6.67 3.82 8.15
CA ASN A 118 6.45 4.66 6.99
C ASN A 118 5.96 6.04 7.45
N ALA A 119 6.81 7.07 7.31
CA ALA A 119 6.55 8.43 7.77
C ALA A 119 6.66 9.41 6.60
N ARG A 120 5.80 10.45 6.60
CA ARG A 120 5.73 11.53 5.59
C ARG A 120 5.20 11.13 4.21
N PHE A 121 4.32 10.13 4.15
CA PHE A 121 3.59 9.75 2.93
C PHE A 121 2.06 9.81 3.13
N GLU A 122 1.62 10.69 4.04
CA GLU A 122 0.19 10.94 4.28
C GLU A 122 -0.35 11.77 3.10
N GLY A 123 -1.31 11.19 2.37
CA GLY A 123 -2.06 11.86 1.31
C GLY A 123 -3.25 12.63 1.85
#